data_AF-A0A933Y119-F1
#
_entry.id   AF-A0A933Y119-F1
#
_cell.length_a   1.000
_cell.length_b   1.000
_cell.length_c   1.000
_cell.angle_alpha   90.00
_cell.angle_beta   90.00
_cell.angle_gamma   90.00
#
_symmetry.space_group_name_H-M   'P 1'
#
loop_
_entity.id
_entity.type
_entity.pdbx_description
1 polymer ?
#
loop_
_entity_poly.entity_id
_entity_poly.type
_entity_poly.pdbx_seq_one_letter_code
_entity_poly.pdbx_strand_id
1 'polypeptide(L)'
;MALMTWTEKYATGIASIDNQHKKLIDMLNSLQDAMLAGQGNDAIAKILDGLVQYTVTHFAHEEKLFATHGYAEAVAHKAEHDKLAKQVLEFQAQVKTGKTKLSAAVMNFLRDWLNNHILGTDKKYAPFLKGKGAI
;
A
#
# COMPACT_ATOMS: atom_id res chain seq x y z
N MET A 1 -1.27 -4.04 19.58
CA MET A 1 -2.54 -4.24 18.86
C MET A 1 -2.31 -3.86 17.42
N ALA A 2 -2.80 -4.64 16.46
CA ALA A 2 -2.60 -4.36 15.04
C ALA A 2 -3.18 -2.99 14.65
N LEU A 3 -2.44 -2.23 13.84
CA LEU A 3 -2.90 -0.95 13.30
C LEU A 3 -4.04 -1.14 12.30
N MET A 4 -3.96 -2.24 11.54
CA MET A 4 -4.95 -2.62 10.53
C MET A 4 -5.06 -4.14 10.50
N THR A 5 -6.28 -4.68 10.53
CA THR A 5 -6.53 -6.12 10.46
C THR A 5 -7.23 -6.44 9.15
N TRP A 6 -6.72 -7.41 8.39
CA TRP A 6 -7.44 -7.91 7.22
C TRP A 6 -8.81 -8.46 7.61
N THR A 7 -9.84 -8.09 6.86
CA THR A 7 -11.16 -8.71 6.92
C THR A 7 -11.70 -8.83 5.51
N GLU A 8 -12.74 -9.65 5.31
CA GLU A 8 -13.36 -9.88 4.00
C GLU A 8 -13.87 -8.60 3.33
N LYS A 9 -14.03 -7.50 4.08
CA LYS A 9 -14.38 -6.20 3.50
C LYS A 9 -13.30 -5.68 2.54
N TYR A 10 -12.04 -6.09 2.65
CA TYR A 10 -10.96 -5.67 1.74
C TYR A 10 -10.81 -6.58 0.52
N ALA A 11 -11.52 -7.72 0.50
CA ALA A 11 -11.41 -8.65 -0.61
C ALA A 11 -11.94 -8.00 -1.90
N THR A 12 -11.09 -8.00 -2.92
CA THR A 12 -11.46 -7.78 -4.32
C THR A 12 -12.00 -9.07 -4.93
N GLY A 13 -11.64 -10.23 -4.34
CA GLY A 13 -11.92 -11.56 -4.83
C GLY A 13 -11.08 -11.94 -6.04
N ILE A 14 -9.93 -11.28 -6.23
CA ILE A 14 -8.86 -11.65 -7.14
C ILE A 14 -7.70 -12.07 -6.25
N ALA A 15 -7.36 -13.37 -6.22
CA ALA A 15 -6.48 -13.93 -5.20
C ALA A 15 -5.07 -13.31 -5.22
N SER A 16 -4.53 -12.97 -6.40
CA SER A 16 -3.23 -12.32 -6.53
C SER A 16 -3.21 -10.93 -5.86
N ILE A 17 -4.27 -10.14 -6.02
CA ILE A 17 -4.45 -8.82 -5.42
C ILE A 17 -4.67 -8.94 -3.92
N ASP A 18 -5.59 -9.80 -3.49
CA ASP A 18 -5.93 -9.93 -2.08
C ASP A 18 -4.73 -10.39 -1.25
N ASN A 19 -3.86 -11.23 -1.81
CA ASN A 19 -2.60 -11.63 -1.17
C ASN A 19 -1.60 -10.47 -1.06
N GLN A 20 -1.54 -9.59 -2.07
CA GLN A 20 -0.70 -8.39 -2.02
C GLN A 20 -1.21 -7.39 -0.98
N HIS A 21 -2.52 -7.17 -0.89
CA HIS A 21 -3.11 -6.31 0.13
C HIS A 21 -2.86 -6.84 1.55
N LYS A 22 -3.03 -8.14 1.80
CA LYS A 22 -2.69 -8.76 3.09
C LYS A 22 -1.23 -8.50 3.45
N LYS A 23 -0.32 -8.67 2.49
CA LYS A 23 1.10 -8.41 2.72
C LYS A 23 1.39 -6.94 3.04
N LEU A 24 0.75 -6.00 2.36
CA LEU A 24 0.86 -4.56 2.67
C LEU A 24 0.39 -4.25 4.09
N ILE A 25 -0.75 -4.82 4.51
CA ILE A 25 -1.27 -4.69 5.88
C ILE A 25 -0.28 -5.24 6.91
N ASP A 26 0.29 -6.42 6.67
CA ASP A 26 1.27 -7.04 7.57
C ASP A 26 2.54 -6.20 7.71
N MET A 27 3.02 -5.62 6.60
CA MET A 27 4.18 -4.74 6.59
C MET A 27 3.90 -3.43 7.33
N LEU A 28 2.70 -2.87 7.19
CA LEU A 28 2.28 -1.68 7.91
C LEU A 28 2.16 -1.95 9.42
N ASN A 29 1.63 -3.10 9.82
CA ASN A 29 1.61 -3.53 11.22
C ASN A 29 3.03 -3.72 11.77
N SER A 30 3.93 -4.33 11.00
CA SER A 30 5.34 -4.49 11.41
C SER A 30 6.04 -3.15 11.63
N LEU A 31 5.74 -2.16 10.79
CA LEU A 31 6.25 -0.80 10.94
C LEU A 31 5.70 -0.12 12.21
N GLN A 32 4.41 -0.30 12.51
CA GLN A 32 3.79 0.17 13.76
C GLN A 32 4.47 -0.46 14.98
N ASP A 33 4.66 -1.77 14.97
CA ASP A 33 5.24 -2.49 16.11
C ASP A 33 6.69 -2.06 16.36
N ALA A 34 7.49 -1.87 15.31
CA ALA A 34 8.84 -1.32 15.41
C ALA A 34 8.85 0.09 16.02
N MET A 35 7.91 0.95 15.61
CA MET A 35 7.74 2.29 16.18
C MET A 35 7.38 2.24 17.67
N LEU A 36 6.41 1.42 18.05
CA LEU A 36 5.93 1.30 19.44
C LEU A 36 6.97 0.66 20.36
N ALA A 37 7.77 -0.27 19.84
CA ALA A 37 8.88 -0.88 20.57
C ALA A 37 10.10 0.05 20.72
N GLY A 38 10.04 1.28 20.18
CA GLY A 38 11.14 2.24 20.26
C GLY A 38 12.40 1.77 19.53
N GLN A 39 12.24 0.97 18.46
CA GLN A 39 13.39 0.51 17.68
C GLN A 39 14.14 1.70 17.06
N GLY A 40 15.45 1.53 16.89
CA GLY A 40 16.30 2.57 16.31
C GLY A 40 15.92 2.92 14.87
N ASN A 41 16.33 4.12 14.43
CA ASN A 41 16.02 4.64 13.10
C ASN A 41 16.43 3.70 11.96
N ASP A 42 17.54 2.96 12.10
CA ASP A 42 18.01 2.01 11.07
C ASP A 42 17.05 0.83 10.88
N ALA A 43 16.49 0.30 11.97
CA ALA A 43 15.51 -0.78 11.92
C ALA A 43 14.21 -0.29 11.26
N ILE A 44 13.75 0.89 11.65
CA ILE A 44 12.57 1.54 11.06
C ILE A 44 12.79 1.81 9.57
N ALA A 45 13.94 2.38 9.20
CA ALA A 45 14.28 2.69 7.81
C ALA A 45 14.29 1.43 6.95
N LYS A 46 14.80 0.31 7.44
CA LYS A 46 14.79 -0.98 6.72
C LYS A 46 13.38 -1.51 6.47
N ILE A 47 12.49 -1.42 7.46
CA ILE A 47 11.09 -1.85 7.29
C ILE A 47 10.38 -0.91 6.30
N LEU A 48 10.61 0.39 6.42
CA LEU A 48 10.06 1.39 5.52
C LEU A 48 10.52 1.17 4.07
N ASP A 49 11.81 0.89 3.85
CA ASP A 49 12.37 0.56 2.53
C ASP A 49 11.65 -0.64 1.90
N GLY A 50 11.42 -1.70 2.68
CA GLY A 50 10.63 -2.84 2.24
C GLY A 50 9.20 -2.44 1.87
N LEU A 51 8.54 -1.64 2.71
CA LEU A 51 7.16 -1.18 2.46
C LEU A 51 7.07 -0.36 1.17
N VAL A 52 8.01 0.57 0.94
CA VAL A 52 8.07 1.37 -0.30
C VAL A 52 8.21 0.45 -1.51
N GLN A 53 9.19 -0.46 -1.48
CA GLN A 53 9.47 -1.36 -2.61
C GLN A 53 8.27 -2.25 -2.92
N TYR A 54 7.63 -2.80 -1.89
CA TYR A 54 6.48 -3.68 -2.06
C TYR A 54 5.25 -2.91 -2.58
N THR A 55 5.03 -1.68 -2.11
CA THR A 55 3.97 -0.79 -2.61
C THR A 55 4.13 -0.50 -4.11
N VAL A 56 5.34 -0.14 -4.56
CA VAL A 56 5.62 0.09 -5.98
C VAL A 56 5.42 -1.18 -6.82
N THR A 57 5.82 -2.34 -6.29
CA THR A 57 5.65 -3.63 -6.97
C THR A 57 4.17 -3.99 -7.12
N HIS A 58 3.38 -3.75 -6.08
CA HIS A 58 1.94 -3.96 -6.08
C HIS A 58 1.23 -3.05 -7.10
N PHE A 59 1.51 -1.75 -7.09
CA PHE A 59 0.96 -0.81 -8.07
C PHE A 59 1.31 -1.18 -9.50
N ALA A 60 2.57 -1.56 -9.76
CA ALA A 60 3.00 -2.00 -11.08
C ALA A 60 2.27 -3.27 -11.54
N HIS A 61 1.91 -4.17 -10.61
CA HIS A 61 1.13 -5.36 -10.93
C HIS A 61 -0.29 -5.00 -11.37
N GLU A 62 -0.97 -4.12 -10.64
CA GLU A 62 -2.31 -3.64 -11.00
C GLU A 62 -2.31 -2.87 -12.32
N GLU A 63 -1.38 -1.94 -12.49
CA GLU A 63 -1.23 -1.14 -13.71
C GLU A 63 -0.96 -2.02 -14.94
N LYS A 64 -0.22 -3.12 -14.77
CA LYS A 64 -0.04 -4.11 -15.82
C LYS A 64 -1.36 -4.79 -16.19
N LEU A 65 -2.19 -5.15 -15.21
CA LEU A 65 -3.52 -5.71 -15.46
C LEU A 65 -4.42 -4.70 -16.17
N PHE A 66 -4.36 -3.44 -15.77
CA PHE A 66 -5.12 -2.36 -16.42
C PHE A 66 -4.72 -2.19 -17.89
N ALA A 67 -3.42 -2.16 -18.18
CA ALA A 67 -2.89 -2.06 -19.54
C ALA A 67 -3.26 -3.29 -20.39
N THR A 68 -3.22 -4.48 -19.80
CA THR A 68 -3.52 -5.75 -20.50
C THR A 68 -5.00 -5.85 -20.88
N HIS A 69 -5.90 -5.41 -20.00
CA HIS A 69 -7.34 -5.61 -20.17
C HIS A 69 -8.10 -4.37 -20.65
N GLY A 70 -7.45 -3.20 -20.67
CA GLY A 70 -8.04 -1.93 -21.12
C GLY A 70 -8.98 -1.31 -20.10
N TYR A 71 -8.55 -1.21 -18.83
CA TYR A 71 -9.36 -0.59 -17.78
C TYR A 71 -9.51 0.92 -18.01
N ALA A 72 -10.75 1.42 -18.12
CA ALA A 72 -11.02 2.81 -18.51
C ALA A 72 -10.47 3.85 -17.52
N GLU A 73 -10.50 3.53 -16.21
CA GLU A 73 -10.06 4.44 -15.15
C GLU A 73 -8.57 4.30 -14.82
N ALA A 74 -7.78 3.58 -15.64
CA ALA A 74 -6.38 3.28 -15.37
C ALA A 74 -5.52 4.53 -15.12
N VAL A 75 -5.78 5.61 -15.88
CA VAL A 75 -5.02 6.87 -15.76
C VAL A 75 -5.30 7.55 -14.42
N ALA A 76 -6.57 7.61 -14.01
CA ALA A 76 -6.96 8.20 -12.73
C ALA A 76 -6.43 7.37 -11.56
N HIS A 77 -6.53 6.04 -11.65
CA HIS A 77 -6.00 5.11 -10.65
C HIS A 77 -4.47 5.29 -10.49
N LYS A 78 -3.73 5.27 -11.59
CA LYS A 78 -2.27 5.46 -11.57
C LYS A 78 -1.87 6.81 -10.96
N ALA A 79 -2.66 7.88 -11.14
CA ALA A 79 -2.38 9.16 -10.52
C ALA A 79 -2.47 9.09 -8.97
N GLU A 80 -3.35 8.26 -8.41
CA GLU A 80 -3.38 7.99 -6.96
C GLU A 80 -2.12 7.24 -6.50
N HIS A 81 -1.68 6.23 -7.27
CA HIS A 81 -0.44 5.50 -7.02
C HIS A 81 0.79 6.40 -7.03
N ASP A 82 0.96 7.19 -8.08
CA ASP A 82 2.10 8.09 -8.25
C ASP A 82 2.18 9.11 -7.10
N LYS A 83 1.01 9.61 -6.66
CA LYS A 83 0.92 10.53 -5.53
C LYS A 83 1.39 9.87 -4.24
N LEU A 84 0.90 8.67 -3.91
CA LEU A 84 1.36 7.98 -2.70
C LEU A 84 2.85 7.64 -2.78
N ALA A 85 3.31 7.09 -3.89
CA ALA A 85 4.70 6.70 -4.08
C ALA A 85 5.64 7.87 -3.81
N LYS A 86 5.31 9.07 -4.33
CA LYS A 86 6.05 10.30 -4.03
C LYS A 86 6.04 10.64 -2.54
N GLN A 87 4.88 10.63 -1.89
CA GLN A 87 4.77 10.96 -0.46
C GLN A 87 5.57 9.99 0.43
N VAL A 88 5.54 8.69 0.09
CA VAL A 88 6.26 7.65 0.85
C VAL A 88 7.77 7.75 0.64
N LEU A 89 8.24 8.05 -0.57
CA LEU A 89 9.66 8.29 -0.86
C LEU A 89 10.19 9.54 -0.14
N GLU A 90 9.42 10.63 -0.14
CA GLU A 90 9.77 11.85 0.60
C GLU A 90 9.88 11.57 2.11
N PHE A 91 8.94 10.81 2.67
CA PHE A 91 8.97 10.41 4.06
C PHE A 91 10.18 9.52 4.39
N GLN A 92 10.45 8.52 3.55
CA GLN A 92 11.61 7.64 3.68
C GLN A 92 12.93 8.44 3.69
N ALA A 93 13.08 9.40 2.79
CA ALA A 93 14.27 10.26 2.76
C ALA A 93 14.43 11.04 4.08
N GLN A 94 13.35 11.62 4.61
CA GLN A 94 13.40 12.39 5.86
C GLN A 94 13.76 11.54 7.09
N VAL A 95 13.31 10.28 7.14
CA VAL A 95 13.68 9.33 8.20
C VAL A 95 15.16 8.97 8.09
N LYS A 96 15.64 8.67 6.88
CA LYS A 96 17.04 8.32 6.63
C LYS A 96 18.02 9.44 7.00
N THR A 97 17.66 10.69 6.75
CA THR A 97 18.51 11.84 7.11
C THR A 97 18.34 12.26 8.57
N GLY A 98 17.52 11.57 9.37
CA GLY A 98 17.20 11.96 10.75
C GLY A 98 16.43 13.28 10.87
N LYS A 99 15.93 13.83 9.76
CA LYS A 99 15.20 15.10 9.71
C LYS A 99 13.81 14.95 10.34
N THR A 100 13.26 13.75 10.35
CA THR A 100 11.96 13.44 10.94
C THR A 100 11.98 12.02 11.49
N LYS A 101 11.25 11.78 12.58
CA LYS A 101 11.03 10.44 13.12
C LYS A 101 9.71 9.90 12.61
N LEU A 102 9.60 8.58 12.50
CA LEU A 102 8.31 7.93 12.31
C LEU A 102 7.37 8.34 13.45
N SER A 103 6.17 8.78 13.07
CA SER A 103 5.19 9.33 14.00
C SER A 103 3.85 8.65 13.82
N ALA A 104 3.01 8.71 14.86
CA ALA A 104 1.64 8.22 14.79
C ALA A 104 0.84 8.89 13.65
N ALA A 105 1.15 10.15 13.30
CA ALA A 105 0.50 10.84 12.19
C ALA A 105 0.82 10.19 10.84
N VAL A 106 2.07 9.78 10.62
CA VAL A 106 2.46 9.08 9.38
C VAL A 106 1.84 7.69 9.32
N MET A 107 1.83 6.96 10.45
CA MET A 107 1.19 5.65 10.52
C MET A 107 -0.32 5.73 10.25
N ASN A 108 -1.00 6.73 10.81
CA ASN A 108 -2.42 6.98 10.52
C ASN A 108 -2.64 7.34 9.05
N PHE A 109 -1.81 8.21 8.47
CA PHE A 109 -1.88 8.54 7.05
C PHE A 109 -1.77 7.31 6.16
N LEU A 110 -0.77 6.44 6.38
CA LEU A 110 -0.58 5.22 5.59
C LEU A 110 -1.76 4.25 5.74
N ARG A 111 -2.24 4.05 6.97
CA ARG A 111 -3.42 3.23 7.25
C ARG A 111 -4.65 3.75 6.52
N ASP A 112 -4.92 5.05 6.65
CA ASP A 112 -6.12 5.66 6.09
C ASP A 112 -6.08 5.67 4.57
N TRP A 113 -4.91 5.95 3.98
CA TRP A 113 -4.73 5.83 2.53
C TRP A 113 -5.00 4.41 2.05
N LEU A 114 -4.36 3.39 2.66
CA LEU A 114 -4.52 2.00 2.23
C LEU A 114 -5.97 1.51 2.39
N ASN A 115 -6.61 1.84 3.52
CA ASN A 115 -8.01 1.49 3.74
C ASN A 115 -8.94 2.13 2.69
N ASN A 116 -8.76 3.42 2.43
CA ASN A 116 -9.65 4.15 1.52
C ASN A 116 -9.41 3.76 0.06
N HIS A 117 -8.16 3.51 -0.32
CA HIS A 117 -7.80 3.09 -1.67
C HIS A 117 -8.34 1.68 -1.98
N ILE A 118 -8.13 0.70 -1.08
CA ILE A 118 -8.69 -0.64 -1.27
C ILE A 118 -10.22 -0.61 -1.37
N LEU A 119 -10.88 0.07 -0.43
CA LEU A 119 -12.34 0.04 -0.36
C LEU A 119 -13.01 0.91 -1.42
N GLY A 120 -12.36 1.98 -1.86
CA GLY A 120 -12.92 2.99 -2.75
C GLY A 120 -12.43 2.89 -4.19
N THR A 121 -11.17 2.55 -4.42
CA THR A 121 -10.53 2.55 -5.74
C THR A 121 -10.34 1.12 -6.25
N ASP A 122 -9.68 0.23 -5.50
CA ASP A 122 -9.31 -1.10 -6.00
C ASP A 122 -10.52 -1.98 -6.25
N LYS A 123 -11.51 -1.88 -5.37
CA LYS A 123 -12.79 -2.58 -5.56
C LYS A 123 -13.51 -2.22 -6.85
N LYS A 124 -13.26 -1.06 -7.46
CA LYS A 124 -13.92 -0.65 -8.71
C LYS A 124 -13.41 -1.43 -9.92
N TYR A 125 -12.13 -1.82 -9.95
CA TYR A 125 -11.61 -2.59 -11.07
C TYR A 125 -11.96 -4.08 -10.96
N ALA A 126 -12.29 -4.58 -9.76
CA ALA A 126 -12.44 -6.01 -9.52
C ALA A 126 -13.53 -6.68 -10.39
N PRO A 127 -14.76 -6.12 -10.55
CA PRO A 127 -15.76 -6.69 -11.45
C PRO A 127 -15.30 -6.69 -12.92
N PHE A 128 -14.59 -5.63 -13.33
CA PHE A 128 -14.06 -5.50 -14.69
C PHE A 128 -13.03 -6.58 -15.00
N LEU A 129 -12.02 -6.77 -14.13
CA LEU A 129 -10.96 -7.76 -14.32
C LEU A 129 -11.51 -9.20 -14.27
N LYS A 130 -12.45 -9.49 -13.36
CA LYS A 130 -13.15 -10.79 -13.31
C LYS A 130 -13.91 -11.07 -14.62
N GLY A 131 -14.61 -10.08 -15.17
CA GLY A 131 -15.30 -10.20 -16.45
C GLY A 131 -14.38 -10.45 -17.65
N LYS A 132 -13.08 -10.18 -17.52
CA LYS A 132 -12.04 -10.44 -18.52
C LYS A 132 -11.28 -11.75 -18.30
N GLY A 133 -11.63 -12.54 -17.27
CA GLY A 133 -10.94 -13.79 -16.94
C GLY A 133 -9.55 -13.61 -16.30
N ALA A 134 -9.27 -12.43 -15.74
CA ALA A 134 -8.00 -12.11 -15.09
C ALA A 134 -7.96 -12.60 -13.62
N ILE A 135 -8.35 -13.85 -13.40
CA ILE A 135 -8.57 -14.48 -12.07
C ILE A 135 -7.78 -15.78 -11.93
#